data_AF-A0A3M1QV87-F1
#
_entry.id   AF-A0A3M1QV87-F1
#
_cell.length_a   1.000
_cell.length_b   1.000
_cell.length_c   1.000
_cell.angle_alpha   90.00
_cell.angle_beta   90.00
_cell.angle_gamma   90.00
#
_symmetry.space_group_name_H-M   'P 1'
#
loop_
_entity.id
_entity.type
_entity.pdbx_description
1 polymer ?
#
loop_
_entity_poly.entity_id
_entity_poly.type
_entity_poly.pdbx_seq_one_letter_code
_entity_poly.pdbx_strand_id
1 'polypeptide(L)'
;MSDTPRPSRTPSDEALRRFLRRTWKRDIAPILRGRRAEQRRKTARIGGRIAATAGLAIDSLLHLRGRPFTRAFTVLGATAGAILPDAWDFRWFRKADRATREETTRRVQAAAEKLPEADALALFGLDAGSDEEQLRRAWRAISKRWHPDLAPDEDARAEYHLRFVTYQTAYQRLRAAYADGRLPRRSG
;
A
#
# COMPACT_ATOMS: atom_id res chain seq x y z
N MET A 1 -12.92 5.39 33.34
CA MET A 1 -12.52 4.79 32.04
C MET A 1 -13.14 5.64 30.94
N SER A 2 -12.39 6.59 30.38
CA SER A 2 -12.89 7.46 29.32
C SER A 2 -12.87 6.71 28.00
N ASP A 3 -14.03 6.19 27.60
CA ASP A 3 -14.24 5.59 26.29
C ASP A 3 -14.22 6.72 25.25
N THR A 4 -13.07 6.92 24.62
CA THR A 4 -12.95 7.94 23.57
C THR A 4 -13.73 7.44 22.36
N PRO A 5 -14.77 8.14 21.88
CA PRO A 5 -15.54 7.69 20.73
C PRO A 5 -14.60 7.56 19.54
N ARG A 6 -14.46 6.33 19.00
CA ARG A 6 -13.73 6.11 17.74
C ARG A 6 -14.37 7.02 16.69
N PRO A 7 -13.58 7.81 15.93
CA PRO A 7 -14.15 8.66 14.88
C PRO A 7 -15.00 7.78 13.96
N SER A 8 -16.29 8.11 13.86
CA SER A 8 -17.25 7.43 13.00
C SER A 8 -16.66 7.37 11.58
N ARG A 9 -16.32 6.18 11.12
CA ARG A 9 -15.69 5.98 9.81
C ARG A 9 -16.69 6.39 8.73
N THR A 10 -16.27 7.25 7.81
CA THR A 10 -17.14 7.63 6.69
C THR A 10 -17.33 6.42 5.76
N PRO A 11 -18.49 6.30 5.08
CA PRO A 11 -18.69 5.24 4.07
C PRO A 11 -17.61 5.24 2.98
N SER A 12 -17.13 6.43 2.58
CA SER A 12 -16.02 6.62 1.64
C SER A 12 -14.70 6.01 2.14
N ASP A 13 -14.36 6.19 3.41
CA ASP A 13 -13.15 5.61 4.01
C ASP A 13 -13.22 4.07 4.04
N GLU A 14 -14.40 3.51 4.30
CA GLU A 14 -14.59 2.05 4.28
C GLU A 14 -14.55 1.48 2.86
N ALA A 15 -15.11 2.17 1.88
CA ALA A 15 -15.01 1.80 0.47
C ALA A 15 -13.55 1.78 0.00
N LEU A 16 -12.77 2.81 0.33
CA LEU A 16 -11.34 2.87 0.04
C LEU A 16 -10.58 1.70 0.69
N ARG A 17 -10.85 1.41 1.97
CA ARG A 17 -10.20 0.29 2.68
C ARG A 17 -10.54 -1.06 2.06
N ARG A 18 -11.81 -1.27 1.69
CA ARG A 18 -12.25 -2.50 1.01
C ARG A 18 -11.54 -2.65 -0.32
N PHE A 19 -11.46 -1.58 -1.11
CA PHE A 19 -10.71 -1.55 -2.36
C PHE A 19 -9.24 -1.92 -2.14
N LEU A 20 -8.52 -1.18 -1.29
CA LEU A 20 -7.09 -1.41 -1.04
C LEU A 20 -6.81 -2.82 -0.50
N ARG A 21 -7.68 -3.35 0.37
CA ARG A 21 -7.57 -4.73 0.88
C ARG A 21 -7.72 -5.76 -0.25
N ARG A 22 -8.67 -5.58 -1.16
CA ARG A 22 -8.86 -6.48 -2.33
C ARG A 22 -7.63 -6.42 -3.25
N THR A 23 -7.19 -5.22 -3.61
CA THR A 23 -6.03 -5.00 -4.48
C THR A 23 -4.74 -5.55 -3.84
N TRP A 24 -4.57 -5.39 -2.53
CA TRP A 24 -3.45 -5.98 -1.79
C TRP A 24 -3.39 -7.50 -1.96
N LYS A 25 -4.49 -8.18 -1.65
CA LYS A 25 -4.55 -9.64 -1.68
C LYS A 25 -4.34 -10.20 -3.08
N ARG A 26 -4.93 -9.56 -4.09
CA ARG A 26 -4.92 -10.06 -5.46
C ARG A 26 -3.66 -9.68 -6.23
N ASP A 27 -3.24 -8.43 -6.14
CA ASP A 27 -2.34 -7.84 -7.13
C ASP A 27 -0.97 -7.46 -6.55
N ILE A 28 -0.87 -7.12 -5.26
CA ILE A 28 0.36 -6.59 -4.66
C ILE A 28 1.12 -7.64 -3.85
N ALA A 29 0.45 -8.28 -2.89
CA ALA A 29 1.08 -9.23 -1.96
C ALA A 29 1.77 -10.40 -2.68
N PRO A 30 1.21 -11.03 -3.73
CA PRO A 30 1.87 -12.12 -4.43
C PRO A 30 3.22 -11.71 -5.05
N ILE A 31 3.27 -10.52 -5.66
CA ILE A 31 4.48 -10.01 -6.34
C ILE A 31 5.57 -9.72 -5.32
N LEU A 32 5.23 -9.04 -4.22
CA LEU A 32 6.20 -8.69 -3.19
C LEU A 32 6.72 -9.94 -2.47
N ARG A 33 5.88 -10.96 -2.26
CA ARG A 33 6.33 -12.27 -1.76
C ARG A 33 7.29 -12.95 -2.74
N GLY A 34 7.00 -12.92 -4.04
CA GLY A 34 7.87 -13.46 -5.10
C GLY A 34 9.25 -12.81 -5.15
N ARG A 35 9.31 -11.47 -5.20
CA ARG A 35 10.58 -10.71 -5.20
C ARG A 35 11.45 -11.02 -3.99
N ARG A 36 10.84 -11.16 -2.81
CA ARG A 36 11.55 -11.51 -1.58
C ARG A 36 12.03 -12.96 -1.56
N ALA A 37 11.26 -13.89 -2.10
CA ALA A 37 11.70 -15.28 -2.26
C ALA A 37 12.93 -15.36 -3.18
N GLU A 38 12.95 -14.59 -4.26
CA GLU A 38 14.10 -14.50 -5.16
C GLU A 38 15.32 -13.84 -4.50
N GLN A 39 15.13 -12.75 -3.76
CA GLN A 39 16.20 -12.12 -2.96
C GLN A 39 16.77 -13.10 -1.93
N ARG A 40 15.93 -13.84 -1.19
CA ARG A 40 16.39 -14.89 -0.26
C ARG A 40 17.21 -15.96 -0.97
N ARG A 41 16.82 -16.39 -2.18
CA ARG A 41 17.58 -17.36 -2.98
C ARG A 41 18.93 -16.79 -3.44
N LYS A 42 18.99 -15.52 -3.86
CA LYS A 42 20.25 -14.86 -4.25
C LYS A 42 21.18 -14.70 -3.05
N THR A 43 20.67 -14.23 -1.91
CA THR A 43 21.45 -14.09 -0.67
C THR A 43 21.87 -15.46 -0.12
N ALA A 44 21.07 -16.52 -0.24
CA ALA A 44 21.48 -17.87 0.13
C ALA A 44 22.59 -18.44 -0.78
N ARG A 45 22.59 -18.11 -2.08
CA ARG A 45 23.68 -18.52 -3.00
C ARG A 45 24.99 -17.78 -2.74
N ILE A 46 24.92 -16.49 -2.40
CA ILE A 46 26.09 -15.68 -2.05
C ILE A 46 26.57 -16.01 -0.63
N GLY A 47 25.64 -16.13 0.32
CA GLY A 47 25.88 -16.53 1.71
C GLY A 47 26.38 -17.97 1.84
N GLY A 48 25.99 -18.89 0.95
CA GLY A 48 26.58 -20.23 0.90
C GLY A 48 28.06 -20.23 0.49
N ARG A 49 28.52 -19.23 -0.27
CA ARG A 49 29.95 -19.04 -0.60
C ARG A 49 30.73 -18.36 0.52
N ILE A 50 30.10 -17.50 1.31
CA ILE A 50 30.72 -16.82 2.46
C ILE A 50 30.65 -17.70 3.72
N ALA A 51 29.62 -18.51 3.91
CA ALA A 51 29.50 -19.42 5.06
C ALA A 51 30.53 -20.55 5.03
N ALA A 52 30.98 -20.97 3.84
CA ALA A 52 32.08 -21.92 3.68
C ALA A 52 33.44 -21.37 4.15
N THR A 53 33.60 -20.03 4.21
CA THR A 53 34.85 -19.38 4.64
C THR A 53 34.74 -18.69 6.01
N ALA A 54 33.54 -18.23 6.40
CA ALA A 54 33.31 -17.56 7.69
C ALA A 54 33.03 -18.53 8.85
N GLY A 55 32.63 -19.79 8.57
CA GLY A 55 32.37 -20.81 9.59
C GLY A 55 33.61 -21.21 10.40
N LEU A 56 34.82 -21.00 9.88
CA LEU A 56 36.08 -21.30 10.56
C LEU A 56 36.71 -20.08 11.26
N ALA A 57 36.40 -18.86 10.83
CA ALA A 57 37.01 -17.64 11.38
C ALA A 57 36.28 -17.13 12.64
N ILE A 58 34.96 -17.31 12.73
CA ILE A 58 34.18 -16.86 13.90
C ILE A 58 34.44 -17.74 15.13
N ASP A 59 34.75 -19.03 14.93
CA ASP A 59 35.00 -19.98 16.02
C ASP A 59 36.34 -19.73 16.74
N SER A 60 37.34 -19.20 16.02
CA SER A 60 38.66 -18.87 16.58
C SER A 60 38.70 -17.52 17.29
N LEU A 61 37.89 -16.53 16.88
CA LEU A 61 38.02 -15.16 17.38
C LEU A 61 37.25 -14.90 18.68
N LEU A 62 36.26 -15.73 19.03
CA LEU A 62 35.35 -15.43 20.14
C LEU A 62 35.45 -16.36 21.35
N HIS A 63 36.24 -17.44 21.33
CA HIS A 63 36.36 -18.38 22.46
C HIS A 63 34.99 -18.75 23.09
N LEU A 64 33.93 -18.85 22.28
CA LEU A 64 32.58 -19.13 22.76
C LEU A 64 32.37 -20.63 22.93
N ARG A 65 33.14 -21.19 23.86
CA ARG A 65 32.92 -22.53 24.39
C ARG A 65 31.67 -22.49 25.26
N GLY A 66 30.54 -22.98 24.73
CA GLY A 66 29.48 -23.58 25.54
C GLY A 66 28.34 -22.70 26.08
N ARG A 67 27.85 -21.68 25.36
CA ARG A 67 26.57 -21.01 25.72
C ARG A 67 25.61 -20.80 24.53
N PRO A 68 24.29 -21.04 24.69
CA PRO A 68 23.33 -21.20 23.58
C PRO A 68 22.79 -19.90 22.97
N PHE A 69 23.46 -18.75 23.10
CA PHE A 69 22.88 -17.45 22.74
C PHE A 69 23.40 -16.76 21.47
N THR A 70 24.20 -17.42 20.62
CA THR A 70 24.71 -16.81 19.39
C THR A 70 23.86 -17.00 18.12
N ARG A 71 22.64 -17.55 18.21
CA ARG A 71 21.76 -17.69 17.04
C ARG A 71 20.81 -16.51 16.77
N ALA A 72 20.89 -15.41 17.52
CA ALA A 72 19.85 -14.37 17.44
C ALA A 72 20.20 -13.10 16.63
N PHE A 73 21.47 -12.79 16.34
CA PHE A 73 21.80 -11.43 15.85
C PHE A 73 22.50 -11.27 14.49
N THR A 74 22.81 -12.35 13.77
CA THR A 74 23.50 -12.25 12.46
C THR A 74 22.55 -12.17 11.25
N VAL A 75 21.23 -12.09 11.43
CA VAL A 75 20.25 -12.00 10.32
C VAL A 75 19.58 -10.61 10.20
N LEU A 76 19.94 -9.64 11.04
CA LEU A 76 19.32 -8.31 11.04
C LEU A 76 19.97 -7.26 10.11
N GLY A 77 21.13 -7.56 9.51
CA GLY A 77 21.91 -6.55 8.76
C GLY A 77 21.77 -6.52 7.23
N ALA A 78 21.31 -7.58 6.58
CA ALA A 78 21.28 -7.66 5.10
C ALA A 78 19.98 -8.21 4.50
N THR A 79 18.99 -8.51 5.35
CA THR A 79 17.64 -8.92 4.96
C THR A 79 16.62 -8.16 5.79
N ALA A 80 16.62 -6.83 5.70
CA ALA A 80 15.56 -5.97 6.23
C ALA A 80 14.26 -6.11 5.41
N GLY A 81 13.78 -7.35 5.24
CA GLY A 81 12.48 -7.65 4.68
C GLY A 81 11.42 -7.35 5.73
N ALA A 82 11.07 -6.08 5.90
CA ALA A 82 9.96 -5.64 6.75
C ALA A 82 8.77 -6.59 6.56
N ILE A 83 8.37 -7.31 7.60
CA ILE A 83 7.30 -8.33 7.54
C ILE A 83 6.12 -7.76 6.74
N LEU A 84 5.78 -8.39 5.62
CA LEU A 84 4.64 -7.95 4.81
C LEU A 84 3.38 -8.25 5.61
N PRO A 85 2.49 -7.26 5.80
CA PRO A 85 1.23 -7.52 6.49
C PRO A 85 0.32 -8.42 5.64
N ASP A 86 -0.52 -9.22 6.29
CA ASP A 86 -1.49 -10.09 5.61
C ASP A 86 -2.66 -9.31 4.97
N ALA A 87 -2.79 -8.03 5.31
CA ALA A 87 -3.74 -7.09 4.75
C ALA A 87 -3.07 -5.73 4.55
N TRP A 88 -3.73 -4.84 3.79
CA TRP A 88 -3.26 -3.47 3.59
C TRP A 88 -2.98 -2.73 4.92
N ASP A 89 -1.78 -2.17 5.07
CA ASP A 89 -1.38 -1.33 6.21
C ASP A 89 -0.56 -0.13 5.71
N PHE A 90 -1.07 1.08 5.94
CA PHE A 90 -0.38 2.32 5.59
C PHE A 90 0.88 2.56 6.43
N ARG A 91 0.95 2.07 7.67
CA ARG A 91 2.17 2.17 8.49
C ARG A 91 3.33 1.40 7.87
N TRP A 92 3.05 0.23 7.30
CA TRP A 92 4.04 -0.52 6.53
C TRP A 92 4.39 0.23 5.23
N PHE A 93 3.39 0.71 4.50
CA PHE A 93 3.60 1.38 3.21
C PHE A 93 4.49 2.63 3.34
N ARG A 94 4.26 3.45 4.37
CA ARG A 94 5.09 4.62 4.71
C ARG A 94 6.55 4.29 4.99
N LYS A 95 6.87 3.05 5.35
CA LYS A 95 8.23 2.57 5.63
C LYS A 95 8.83 1.72 4.51
N ALA A 96 8.06 1.39 3.48
CA ALA A 96 8.54 0.60 2.35
C ALA A 96 9.62 1.38 1.57
N ASP A 97 10.50 0.70 0.87
CA ASP A 97 11.45 1.35 -0.03
C ASP A 97 10.74 2.00 -1.24
N ARG A 98 11.41 2.93 -1.90
CA ARG A 98 10.85 3.69 -3.03
C ARG A 98 10.34 2.80 -4.17
N ALA A 99 11.08 1.75 -4.54
CA ALA A 99 10.69 0.87 -5.64
C ALA A 99 9.44 0.05 -5.30
N THR A 100 9.31 -0.40 -4.05
CA THR A 100 8.08 -1.05 -3.55
C THR A 100 6.91 -0.08 -3.54
N ARG A 101 7.12 1.19 -3.13
CA ARG A 101 6.07 2.22 -3.16
C ARG A 101 5.58 2.48 -4.58
N GLU A 102 6.48 2.72 -5.52
CA GLU A 102 6.17 2.99 -6.92
C GLU A 102 5.41 1.84 -7.58
N GLU A 103 5.85 0.59 -7.39
CA GLU A 103 5.15 -0.59 -7.94
C GLU A 103 3.76 -0.74 -7.31
N THR A 104 3.65 -0.57 -5.99
CA THR A 104 2.36 -0.63 -5.29
C THR A 104 1.41 0.44 -5.83
N THR A 105 1.89 1.68 -5.99
CA THR A 105 1.12 2.79 -6.55
C THR A 105 0.63 2.47 -7.96
N ARG A 106 1.51 1.98 -8.84
CA ARG A 106 1.16 1.57 -10.20
C ARG A 106 0.06 0.50 -10.21
N ARG A 107 0.13 -0.49 -9.32
CA ARG A 107 -0.88 -1.56 -9.22
C ARG A 107 -2.21 -1.06 -8.70
N VAL A 108 -2.19 -0.20 -7.70
CA VAL A 108 -3.40 0.44 -7.16
C VAL A 108 -4.06 1.28 -8.25
N GLN A 109 -3.30 2.08 -8.99
CA GLN A 109 -3.79 2.85 -10.12
C GLN A 109 -4.44 1.94 -11.18
N ALA A 110 -3.72 0.91 -11.66
CA ALA A 110 -4.26 -0.03 -12.64
C ALA A 110 -5.53 -0.77 -12.16
N ALA A 111 -5.65 -1.03 -10.86
CA ALA A 111 -6.86 -1.60 -10.27
C ALA A 111 -8.02 -0.58 -10.22
N ALA A 112 -7.73 0.69 -9.92
CA ALA A 112 -8.72 1.76 -9.90
C ALA A 112 -9.26 2.08 -11.31
N GLU A 113 -8.44 1.98 -12.35
CA GLU A 113 -8.86 2.15 -13.76
C GLU A 113 -9.92 1.14 -14.20
N LYS A 114 -9.93 -0.05 -13.57
CA LYS A 114 -10.82 -1.18 -13.93
C LYS A 114 -11.99 -1.35 -12.96
N LEU A 115 -12.15 -0.42 -12.03
CA LEU A 115 -13.08 -0.55 -10.94
C LEU A 115 -14.54 -0.41 -11.43
N PRO A 116 -15.49 -1.26 -11.01
CA PRO A 116 -16.90 -1.04 -11.36
C PRO A 116 -17.37 0.36 -10.97
N GLU A 117 -18.24 0.99 -11.78
CA GLU A 117 -18.66 2.38 -11.56
C GLU A 117 -19.29 2.59 -10.18
N ALA A 118 -20.13 1.65 -9.74
CA ALA A 118 -20.73 1.67 -8.40
C ALA A 118 -19.67 1.64 -7.29
N ASP A 119 -18.64 0.80 -7.42
CA ASP A 119 -17.53 0.77 -6.46
C ASP A 119 -16.72 2.08 -6.51
N ALA A 120 -16.65 2.73 -7.67
CA ALA A 120 -15.86 3.94 -7.87
C ALA A 120 -16.59 5.15 -7.28
N LEU A 121 -17.92 5.22 -7.45
CA LEU A 121 -18.79 6.18 -6.78
C LEU A 121 -18.72 6.00 -5.26
N ALA A 122 -18.71 4.75 -4.78
CA ALA A 122 -18.59 4.45 -3.36
C ALA A 122 -17.28 4.98 -2.74
N LEU A 123 -16.18 5.07 -3.51
CA LEU A 123 -14.95 5.73 -3.04
C LEU A 123 -15.20 7.21 -2.69
N PHE A 124 -16.10 7.88 -3.39
CA PHE A 124 -16.49 9.26 -3.11
C PHE A 124 -17.64 9.37 -2.10
N GLY A 125 -18.15 8.25 -1.59
CA GLY A 125 -19.37 8.23 -0.77
C GLY A 125 -20.64 8.53 -1.57
N LEU A 126 -20.62 8.26 -2.87
CA LEU A 126 -21.73 8.47 -3.80
C LEU A 126 -22.34 7.13 -4.21
N ASP A 127 -23.55 7.19 -4.76
CA ASP A 127 -24.29 6.07 -5.31
C ASP A 127 -24.54 6.25 -6.82
N ALA A 128 -25.13 5.24 -7.46
CA ALA A 128 -25.39 5.22 -8.91
C ALA A 128 -26.37 6.30 -9.40
N GLY A 129 -27.19 6.88 -8.52
CA GLY A 129 -28.09 7.99 -8.83
C GLY A 129 -27.43 9.36 -8.72
N SER A 130 -26.18 9.42 -8.25
CA SER A 130 -25.47 10.69 -8.09
C SER A 130 -25.10 11.31 -9.45
N ASP A 131 -25.25 12.62 -9.56
CA ASP A 131 -24.90 13.38 -10.76
C ASP A 131 -23.41 13.77 -10.82
N GLU A 132 -23.00 14.27 -11.98
CA GLU A 132 -21.62 14.70 -12.22
C GLU A 132 -21.19 15.86 -11.30
N GLU A 133 -22.10 16.72 -10.85
CA GLU A 133 -21.77 17.82 -9.96
C GLU A 133 -21.49 17.35 -8.53
N GLN A 134 -22.24 16.36 -8.04
CA GLN A 134 -21.96 15.67 -6.79
C GLN A 134 -20.57 15.04 -6.85
N LEU A 135 -20.20 14.37 -7.95
CA LEU A 135 -18.85 13.85 -8.15
C LEU A 135 -17.79 14.97 -8.09
N ARG A 136 -18.00 16.08 -8.81
CA ARG A 136 -17.05 17.21 -8.81
C ARG A 136 -16.87 17.82 -7.43
N ARG A 137 -17.95 17.96 -6.66
CA ARG A 137 -17.91 18.46 -5.27
C ARG A 137 -17.14 17.51 -4.37
N ALA A 138 -17.43 16.20 -4.44
CA ALA A 138 -16.72 15.18 -3.67
C ALA A 138 -15.23 15.13 -4.02
N TRP A 139 -14.89 15.19 -5.31
CA TRP A 139 -13.49 15.25 -5.78
C TRP A 139 -12.75 16.44 -5.19
N ARG A 140 -13.31 17.67 -5.28
CA ARG A 140 -12.68 18.87 -4.71
C ARG A 140 -12.38 18.72 -3.22
N ALA A 141 -13.30 18.15 -2.44
CA ALA A 141 -13.10 17.93 -1.01
C ALA A 141 -11.96 16.92 -0.74
N ILE A 142 -11.94 15.81 -1.50
CA ILE A 142 -10.92 14.78 -1.40
C ILE A 142 -9.54 15.29 -1.82
N SER A 143 -9.44 16.01 -2.94
CA SER A 143 -8.18 16.57 -3.42
C SER A 143 -7.57 17.51 -2.39
N LYS A 144 -8.38 18.38 -1.79
CA LYS A 144 -7.92 19.28 -0.71
C LYS A 144 -7.52 18.54 0.57
N ARG A 145 -8.05 17.34 0.82
CA ARG A 145 -7.74 16.57 2.02
C ARG A 145 -6.46 15.75 1.86
N TRP A 146 -6.25 15.18 0.68
CA TRP A 146 -5.22 14.15 0.43
C TRP A 146 -4.14 14.58 -0.58
N HIS A 147 -4.09 15.85 -0.98
CA HIS A 147 -3.03 16.34 -1.87
C HIS A 147 -1.64 16.06 -1.27
N PRO A 148 -0.67 15.50 -2.02
CA PRO A 148 0.65 15.15 -1.48
C PRO A 148 1.40 16.34 -0.86
N ASP A 149 1.12 17.57 -1.29
CA ASP A 149 1.74 18.78 -0.72
C ASP A 149 1.18 19.18 0.65
N LEU A 150 0.05 18.60 1.06
CA LEU A 150 -0.56 18.80 2.38
C LEU A 150 -0.17 17.68 3.36
N ALA A 151 0.79 16.83 2.98
CA ALA A 151 1.29 15.80 3.87
C ALA A 151 2.07 16.43 5.04
N PRO A 152 1.86 15.96 6.28
CA PRO A 152 2.52 16.53 7.46
C PRO A 152 4.03 16.25 7.51
N ASP A 153 4.47 15.16 6.89
CA ASP A 153 5.87 14.73 6.84
C ASP A 153 6.14 13.89 5.58
N GLU A 154 7.43 13.65 5.29
CA GLU A 154 7.87 12.93 4.10
C GLU A 154 7.44 11.45 4.11
N ASP A 155 7.31 10.84 5.30
CA ASP A 155 6.82 9.47 5.42
C ASP A 155 5.33 9.38 5.05
N ALA A 156 4.53 10.34 5.53
CA ALA A 156 3.11 10.47 5.23
C ALA A 156 2.86 10.86 3.77
N ARG A 157 3.80 11.54 3.11
CA ARG A 157 3.71 11.93 1.70
C ARG A 157 3.41 10.75 0.78
N ALA A 158 3.99 9.58 1.08
CA ALA A 158 3.71 8.36 0.33
C ALA A 158 2.24 7.93 0.45
N GLU A 159 1.68 7.92 1.66
CA GLU A 159 0.27 7.59 1.89
C GLU A 159 -0.65 8.59 1.17
N TYR A 160 -0.38 9.89 1.31
CA TYR A 160 -1.15 10.95 0.65
C TYR A 160 -1.12 10.79 -0.86
N HIS A 161 0.06 10.58 -1.43
CA HIS A 161 0.22 10.34 -2.86
C HIS A 161 -0.59 9.13 -3.33
N LEU A 162 -0.51 7.98 -2.65
CA LEU A 162 -1.27 6.78 -3.03
C LEU A 162 -2.79 7.02 -2.97
N ARG A 163 -3.28 7.66 -1.91
CA ARG A 163 -4.72 8.01 -1.79
C ARG A 163 -5.12 8.94 -2.93
N PHE A 164 -4.35 9.99 -3.15
CA PHE A 164 -4.61 10.99 -4.18
C PHE A 164 -4.73 10.36 -5.56
N VAL A 165 -3.74 9.57 -5.99
CA VAL A 165 -3.79 8.93 -7.31
C VAL A 165 -4.92 7.91 -7.41
N THR A 166 -5.24 7.19 -6.34
CA THR A 166 -6.41 6.28 -6.30
C THR A 166 -7.70 7.04 -6.62
N TYR A 167 -7.93 8.15 -5.93
CA TYR A 167 -9.11 8.98 -6.15
C TYR A 167 -9.08 9.68 -7.51
N GLN A 168 -7.93 10.18 -7.94
CA GLN A 168 -7.78 10.85 -9.23
C GLN A 168 -8.15 9.91 -10.39
N THR A 169 -7.64 8.68 -10.35
CA THR A 169 -7.93 7.65 -11.35
C THR A 169 -9.40 7.26 -11.34
N ALA A 170 -9.99 7.05 -10.16
CA ALA A 170 -11.43 6.78 -10.04
C ALA A 170 -12.28 7.93 -10.59
N TYR A 171 -11.89 9.18 -10.31
CA TYR A 171 -12.56 10.37 -10.81
C TYR A 171 -12.51 10.45 -12.34
N GLN A 172 -11.33 10.25 -12.95
CA GLN A 172 -11.17 10.24 -14.40
C GLN A 172 -12.03 9.16 -15.07
N ARG A 173 -12.07 7.96 -14.47
CA ARG A 173 -12.93 6.88 -14.94
C ARG A 173 -14.42 7.23 -14.89
N LEU A 174 -14.87 7.80 -13.78
CA LEU A 174 -16.27 8.22 -13.64
C LEU A 174 -16.62 9.35 -14.59
N ARG A 175 -15.72 10.32 -14.77
CA ARG A 175 -15.87 11.38 -15.78
C ARG A 175 -16.09 10.81 -17.18
N ALA A 176 -15.34 9.77 -17.56
CA ALA A 176 -15.56 9.07 -18.81
C ALA A 176 -16.95 8.38 -18.84
N ALA A 177 -17.36 7.71 -17.76
CA ALA A 177 -18.68 7.08 -17.68
C ALA A 177 -19.85 8.09 -17.79
N TYR A 178 -19.75 9.26 -17.16
CA TYR A 178 -20.71 10.36 -17.38
C TYR A 178 -20.64 10.85 -18.83
N ALA A 179 -19.45 11.02 -19.41
CA ALA A 179 -19.26 11.43 -20.81
C ALA A 179 -19.80 10.41 -21.83
N ASP A 180 -19.91 9.14 -21.45
CA ASP A 180 -20.51 8.08 -22.27
C ASP A 180 -22.02 7.90 -22.03
N GLY A 181 -22.61 8.61 -21.05
CA GLY A 181 -24.02 8.47 -20.69
C GLY A 181 -24.35 7.19 -19.91
N ARG A 182 -23.34 6.48 -19.40
CA ARG A 182 -23.52 5.28 -18.55
C ARG A 182 -24.01 5.63 -17.14
N LEU A 183 -23.77 6.86 -16.70
CA LEU A 183 -24.20 7.42 -15.43
C LEU A 183 -25.13 8.62 -15.63
N PRO A 184 -26.03 8.91 -14.67
CA PRO A 184 -27.01 9.97 -14.81
C PRO A 184 -26.34 11.33 -14.99
N ARG A 185 -26.60 12.00 -16.12
CA ARG A 185 -26.29 13.42 -16.25
C ARG A 185 -27.42 14.20 -15.62
N ARG A 186 -27.07 15.27 -14.90
CA ARG A 186 -28.04 16.19 -14.29
C ARG A 186 -29.11 16.55 -15.33
N SER A 187 -30.33 16.07 -15.14
CA SER A 187 -31.50 16.54 -15.88
C SER A 187 -31.77 17.96 -15.37
N GLY A 188 -31.72 18.93 -16.27
CA GLY A 188 -32.06 20.33 -15.97
C GLY A 188 -33.49 20.47 -15.50
#